data_AF-A0A9P9SBJ5-F1
#
_entry.id   AF-A0A9P9SBJ5-F1
#
_cell.length_a   1.000
_cell.length_b   1.000
_cell.length_c   1.000
_cell.angle_alpha   90.00
_cell.angle_beta   90.00
_cell.angle_gamma   90.00
#
_symmetry.space_group_name_H-M   'P 1'
#
loop_
_entity.id
_entity.type
_entity.pdbx_description
1 polymer ?
#
loop_
_entity_poly.entity_id
_entity_poly.type
_entity_poly.pdbx_seq_one_letter_code
_entity_poly.pdbx_strand_id
1 'polypeptide(L)'
;MSGVMLKHLGQNVQTFERNPTAMLQDLGAGIVFGPEAQEYFAKHVKINRRVSVHSHRRQTLDKEGRVIDENDRRQEMVSWDMLYNALRACFDGVKSGYCVVPEAQKGEGEARYLYGRKVIGVRDGGEVVEVEYEDMVGETHKERADLVLAAMGRARRFESCCCGRWRGSMRGMLLGEARATAPLALHVT
;
A
#
# COMPACT_ATOMS: atom_id res chain seq x y z
N MET A 1 -2.69 2.49 0.28
CA MET A 1 -3.18 3.82 0.69
C MET A 1 -3.19 4.77 -0.50
N SER A 2 -2.05 5.18 -1.07
CA SER A 2 -1.99 6.16 -2.18
C SER A 2 -2.96 5.89 -3.32
N GLY A 3 -3.17 4.63 -3.72
CA GLY A 3 -4.14 4.29 -4.76
C GLY A 3 -5.60 4.63 -4.43
N VAL A 4 -6.03 4.45 -3.18
CA VAL A 4 -7.38 4.84 -2.73
C VAL A 4 -7.53 6.37 -2.80
N MET A 5 -6.52 7.10 -2.31
CA MET A 5 -6.54 8.56 -2.38
C MET A 5 -6.61 9.08 -3.81
N LEU A 6 -5.80 8.54 -4.72
CA LEU A 6 -5.79 8.98 -6.13
C LEU A 6 -7.07 8.60 -6.87
N LYS A 7 -7.62 7.42 -6.59
CA LYS A 7 -8.95 7.02 -7.05
C LYS A 7 -10.01 8.06 -6.62
N HIS A 8 -9.98 8.49 -5.36
CA HIS A 8 -10.92 9.50 -4.85
C HIS A 8 -10.75 10.88 -5.51
N LEU A 9 -9.57 11.17 -6.06
CA LEU A 9 -9.30 12.38 -6.85
C LEU A 9 -9.68 12.23 -8.34
N GLY A 10 -10.40 11.17 -8.70
CA GLY A 10 -10.86 10.92 -10.07
C GLY A 10 -9.82 10.33 -11.00
N GLN A 11 -8.68 9.88 -10.48
CA GLN A 11 -7.61 9.28 -11.28
C GLN A 11 -7.86 7.79 -11.50
N ASN A 12 -7.52 7.29 -12.68
CA ASN A 12 -7.55 5.86 -12.96
C ASN A 12 -6.26 5.20 -12.48
N VAL A 13 -6.39 4.18 -11.64
CA VAL A 13 -5.29 3.66 -10.85
C VAL A 13 -5.04 2.18 -11.11
N GLN A 14 -3.84 1.81 -11.56
CA GLN A 14 -3.41 0.42 -11.62
C GLN A 14 -2.27 0.16 -10.63
N THR A 15 -2.33 -0.95 -9.89
CA THR A 15 -1.27 -1.41 -8.98
C THR A 15 -0.72 -2.74 -9.45
N PHE A 16 0.61 -2.89 -9.46
CA PHE A 16 1.31 -4.13 -9.81
C PHE A 16 1.93 -4.78 -8.56
N GLU A 17 1.42 -5.96 -8.19
CA GLU A 17 1.91 -6.75 -7.07
C GLU A 17 2.60 -8.01 -7.58
N ARG A 18 3.84 -8.23 -7.16
CA ARG A 18 4.62 -9.42 -7.54
C ARG A 18 4.07 -10.70 -6.92
N ASN A 19 3.41 -10.61 -5.77
CA ASN A 19 2.93 -11.79 -5.05
C ASN A 19 1.87 -12.51 -5.90
N PRO A 20 1.94 -13.84 -6.01
CA PRO A 20 1.11 -14.60 -6.95
C PRO A 20 -0.34 -14.73 -6.48
N THR A 21 -0.60 -14.42 -5.21
CA THR A 21 -1.93 -14.45 -4.63
C THR A 21 -2.49 -13.05 -4.53
N ALA A 22 -3.79 -12.90 -4.84
CA ALA A 22 -4.47 -11.61 -4.77
C ALA A 22 -4.46 -11.01 -3.36
N MET A 23 -4.55 -11.88 -2.35
CA MET A 23 -4.55 -11.52 -0.93
C MET A 23 -3.24 -11.94 -0.26
N LEU A 24 -2.77 -11.08 0.65
CA LEU A 24 -1.57 -11.27 1.46
C LEU A 24 -1.92 -11.95 2.80
N GLN A 25 -2.75 -12.99 2.78
CA GLN A 25 -3.20 -13.67 4.00
C GLN A 25 -1.99 -14.21 4.78
N ASP A 26 -2.06 -14.12 6.11
CA ASP A 26 -1.06 -14.64 7.07
C ASP A 26 0.35 -14.04 6.99
N LEU A 27 0.56 -12.95 6.25
CA LEU A 27 1.88 -12.31 6.11
C LEU A 27 2.14 -11.18 7.12
N GLY A 28 1.19 -10.89 8.02
CA GLY A 28 1.26 -9.70 8.86
C GLY A 28 0.97 -9.94 10.33
N ALA A 29 1.84 -9.41 11.19
CA ALA A 29 1.54 -9.23 12.60
C ALA A 29 0.57 -8.03 12.80
N GLY A 30 0.04 -7.91 14.01
CA GLY A 30 -0.60 -6.66 14.43
C GLY A 30 0.41 -5.51 14.42
N ILE A 31 -0.01 -4.34 13.94
CA ILE A 31 0.79 -3.12 13.92
C ILE A 31 0.16 -2.04 14.80
N VAL A 32 1.00 -1.12 15.29
CA VAL A 32 0.51 0.11 15.92
C VAL A 32 -0.10 1.00 14.85
N PHE A 33 -1.36 1.36 15.02
CA PHE A 33 -2.10 2.23 14.13
C PHE A 33 -1.91 3.68 14.58
N GLY A 34 -0.85 4.32 14.07
CA GLY A 34 -0.51 5.70 14.41
C GLY A 34 -1.61 6.73 14.07
N PRO A 35 -1.59 7.92 14.69
CA PRO A 35 -2.63 8.93 14.52
C PRO A 35 -2.79 9.41 13.07
N GLU A 36 -1.70 9.51 12.30
CA GLU A 36 -1.74 9.92 10.89
C GLU A 36 -2.45 8.87 10.02
N ALA A 37 -2.20 7.59 10.29
CA ALA A 37 -2.88 6.50 9.61
C ALA A 37 -4.36 6.43 10.01
N GLN A 38 -4.69 6.71 11.27
CA GLN A 38 -6.07 6.84 11.73
C GLN A 38 -6.79 7.98 11.02
N GLU A 39 -6.18 9.15 10.91
CA GLU A 39 -6.75 10.30 10.20
C GLU A 39 -6.97 9.99 8.71
N TYR A 40 -6.00 9.34 8.06
CA TYR A 40 -6.14 8.87 6.69
C TYR A 40 -7.35 7.94 6.54
N PHE A 41 -7.49 6.93 7.41
CA PHE A 41 -8.59 5.98 7.35
C PHE A 41 -9.94 6.66 7.61
N ALA A 42 -10.02 7.59 8.57
CA ALA A 42 -11.23 8.35 8.84
C ALA A 42 -11.68 9.15 7.60
N LYS A 43 -10.73 9.73 6.85
CA LYS A 43 -11.02 10.52 5.65
C LYS A 43 -11.32 9.66 4.41
N HIS A 44 -10.54 8.62 4.16
CA HIS A 44 -10.53 7.91 2.87
C HIS A 44 -10.99 6.46 2.90
N VAL A 45 -11.10 5.81 4.06
CA VAL A 45 -11.45 4.38 4.15
C VAL A 45 -12.83 4.25 4.78
N LYS A 46 -13.86 4.22 3.92
CA LYS A 46 -15.28 4.26 4.32
C LYS A 46 -15.85 2.86 4.51
N ILE A 47 -15.40 2.16 5.54
CA ILE A 47 -15.92 0.83 5.88
C ILE A 47 -16.89 0.88 7.06
N ASN A 48 -17.76 -0.12 7.17
CA ASN A 48 -18.85 -0.18 8.14
C ASN A 48 -18.45 -0.68 9.55
N ARG A 49 -17.18 -0.53 9.95
CA ARG A 49 -16.69 -0.96 11.27
C ARG A 49 -15.42 -0.24 11.68
N ARG A 50 -15.09 -0.35 12.97
CA ARG A 50 -13.79 0.06 13.50
C ARG A 50 -12.68 -0.90 13.05
N VAL A 51 -11.54 -0.32 12.68
CA VAL A 51 -10.34 -1.08 12.24
C VAL A 51 -9.44 -1.48 13.40
N SER A 52 -9.35 -0.69 14.46
CA SER A 52 -8.40 -0.90 15.56
C SER A 52 -9.04 -1.37 16.86
N VAL A 53 -8.22 -1.95 17.73
CA VAL A 53 -8.51 -2.24 19.13
C VAL A 53 -7.56 -1.43 20.03
N HIS A 54 -7.99 -1.12 21.25
CA HIS A 54 -7.14 -0.42 22.21
C HIS A 54 -6.19 -1.41 22.90
N SER A 55 -4.89 -1.09 22.89
CA SER A 55 -3.95 -1.59 23.89
C SER A 55 -3.77 -0.50 24.94
N HIS A 56 -4.02 -0.82 26.21
CA HIS A 56 -4.00 0.17 27.29
C HIS A 56 -2.62 0.36 27.91
N ARG A 57 -1.78 -0.68 27.83
CA ARG A 57 -0.58 -0.80 28.65
C ARG A 57 0.53 -1.48 27.88
N ARG A 58 1.75 -1.02 28.14
CA ARG A 58 2.98 -1.69 27.72
C ARG A 58 3.71 -2.18 28.97
N GLN A 59 4.05 -3.47 28.97
CA GLN A 59 4.86 -4.08 30.02
C GLN A 59 6.17 -4.56 29.41
N THR A 60 7.27 -4.34 30.13
CA THR A 60 8.58 -4.89 29.81
C THR A 60 8.87 -5.97 30.84
N LEU A 61 9.18 -7.18 30.37
CA LEU A 61 9.46 -8.33 31.21
C LEU A 61 10.97 -8.62 31.21
N ASP A 62 11.52 -9.07 32.34
CA ASP A 62 12.84 -9.69 32.40
C ASP A 62 12.81 -11.12 31.82
N LYS A 63 13.96 -11.81 31.84
CA LYS A 63 14.10 -13.17 31.30
C LYS A 63 13.31 -14.20 32.11
N GLU A 64 13.05 -13.90 33.38
CA GLU A 64 12.29 -14.72 34.31
C GLU A 64 10.78 -14.43 34.23
N GLY A 65 10.36 -13.51 33.35
CA GLY A 65 8.96 -13.15 33.11
C GLY A 65 8.40 -12.13 34.11
N ARG A 66 9.23 -11.52 34.95
CA ARG A 66 8.80 -10.50 35.91
C ARG A 66 8.71 -9.14 35.23
N VAL A 67 7.68 -8.36 35.60
CA VAL A 67 7.51 -7.00 35.10
C VAL A 67 8.60 -6.11 35.70
N ILE A 68 9.44 -5.53 34.85
CA ILE A 68 10.52 -4.60 35.23
C ILE A 68 10.22 -3.15 34.84
N ASP A 69 9.25 -2.93 33.95
CA ASP A 69 8.72 -1.61 33.61
C ASP A 69 7.27 -1.75 33.15
N GLU A 70 6.45 -0.78 33.53
CA GLU A 70 5.05 -0.69 33.14
C GLU A 70 4.72 0.75 32.79
N ASN A 71 4.09 0.93 31.63
CA ASN A 71 3.68 2.25 31.18
C ASN A 71 2.27 2.19 30.60
N ASP A 72 1.38 3.00 31.14
CA ASP A 72 0.03 3.23 30.62
C ASP A 72 0.12 4.11 29.35
N ARG A 73 0.61 3.50 28.27
CA ARG A 73 0.60 4.07 26.92
C ARG A 73 -0.51 3.46 26.12
N ARG A 74 -1.58 4.22 25.95
CA ARG A 74 -2.65 3.85 25.02
C ARG A 74 -2.10 3.79 23.59
N GLN A 75 -2.28 2.65 22.94
CA GLN A 75 -1.97 2.43 21.53
C GLN A 75 -3.20 1.88 20.82
N GLU A 76 -3.46 2.35 19.61
CA GLU A 76 -4.39 1.69 18.71
C GLU A 76 -3.63 0.57 18.01
N MET A 77 -4.13 -0.65 18.12
CA MET A 77 -3.54 -1.83 17.47
C MET A 77 -4.48 -2.28 16.36
N VAL A 78 -3.93 -2.70 15.23
CA VAL A 78 -4.72 -3.20 14.10
C VAL A 78 -4.02 -4.39 13.46
N SER A 79 -4.78 -5.38 13.00
CA SER A 79 -4.21 -6.46 12.20
C SER A 79 -3.90 -5.98 10.79
N TRP A 80 -2.80 -6.48 10.23
CA TRP A 80 -2.45 -6.20 8.84
C TRP A 80 -3.57 -6.61 7.88
N ASP A 81 -4.15 -7.79 8.10
CA ASP A 81 -5.26 -8.32 7.30
C ASP A 81 -6.46 -7.38 7.28
N MET A 82 -6.83 -6.80 8.43
CA MET A 82 -7.94 -5.85 8.51
C MET A 82 -7.66 -4.60 7.67
N LEU A 83 -6.46 -4.02 7.79
CA LEU A 83 -6.08 -2.85 7.00
C LEU A 83 -6.08 -3.16 5.50
N TYR A 84 -5.45 -4.27 5.11
CA TYR A 84 -5.30 -4.63 3.70
C TYR A 84 -6.66 -4.90 3.05
N ASN A 85 -7.54 -5.65 3.71
CA ASN A 85 -8.88 -5.91 3.20
C ASN A 85 -9.74 -4.64 3.16
N ALA A 86 -9.67 -3.78 4.17
CA ALA A 86 -10.37 -2.49 4.16
C ALA A 86 -9.94 -1.60 3.00
N LEU A 87 -8.62 -1.55 2.73
CA LEU A 87 -8.07 -0.78 1.62
C LEU A 87 -8.48 -1.37 0.27
N ARG A 88 -8.43 -2.70 0.10
CA ARG A 88 -8.85 -3.38 -1.15
C ARG A 88 -10.36 -3.24 -1.40
N ALA A 89 -11.19 -3.30 -0.35
CA ALA A 89 -12.61 -3.01 -0.47
C ALA A 89 -12.87 -1.59 -1.02
N CYS A 90 -12.14 -0.57 -0.54
CA CYS A 90 -12.28 0.80 -1.03
C CYS A 90 -11.61 1.03 -2.40
N PHE A 91 -10.53 0.31 -2.69
CA PHE A 91 -9.76 0.47 -3.92
C PHE A 91 -10.48 -0.19 -5.09
N ASP A 92 -10.44 -1.51 -5.17
CA ASP A 92 -10.91 -2.32 -6.30
C ASP A 92 -12.14 -3.18 -5.97
N GLY A 93 -12.81 -2.92 -4.84
CA GLY A 93 -14.09 -3.54 -4.51
C GLY A 93 -14.00 -4.99 -4.05
N VAL A 94 -12.82 -5.45 -3.60
CA VAL A 94 -12.66 -6.82 -3.10
C VAL A 94 -13.55 -7.06 -1.89
N LYS A 95 -14.41 -8.07 -1.98
CA LYS A 95 -15.26 -8.53 -0.88
C LYS A 95 -14.45 -9.40 0.07
N SER A 96 -14.68 -9.24 1.37
CA SER A 96 -14.09 -10.08 2.41
C SER A 96 -15.02 -10.16 3.62
N GLY A 97 -14.72 -11.07 4.57
CA GLY A 97 -15.42 -11.12 5.86
C GLY A 97 -15.08 -9.93 6.78
N TYR A 98 -14.15 -9.06 6.40
CA TYR A 98 -13.73 -7.95 7.24
C TYR A 98 -14.70 -6.78 7.16
N CYS A 99 -15.24 -6.42 6.00
CA CYS A 99 -16.10 -5.25 5.84
C CYS A 99 -17.01 -5.36 4.62
N VAL A 100 -18.08 -4.56 4.64
CA VAL A 100 -18.92 -4.32 3.46
C VAL A 100 -18.16 -3.39 2.50
N VAL A 101 -18.14 -3.75 1.22
CA VAL A 101 -17.53 -2.92 0.17
C VAL A 101 -18.34 -1.63 0.04
N PRO A 102 -17.71 -0.45 0.19
CA PRO A 102 -18.41 0.81 0.00
C PRO A 102 -18.84 0.99 -1.45
N GLU A 103 -19.95 1.71 -1.65
CA GLU A 103 -20.36 2.15 -2.97
C GLU A 103 -19.36 3.16 -3.53
N ALA A 104 -19.06 3.05 -4.81
CA ALA A 104 -18.21 4.01 -5.51
C ALA A 104 -18.89 5.39 -5.52
N GLN A 105 -18.13 6.44 -5.18
CA GLN A 105 -18.67 7.80 -5.17
C GLN A 105 -18.60 8.43 -6.57
N LYS A 106 -19.51 9.37 -6.84
CA LYS A 106 -19.50 10.13 -8.09
C LYS A 106 -18.19 10.93 -8.18
N GLY A 107 -17.48 10.76 -9.30
CA GLY A 107 -16.21 11.44 -9.56
C GLY A 107 -14.97 10.67 -9.10
N GLU A 108 -15.14 9.48 -8.51
CA GLU A 108 -14.01 8.55 -8.34
C GLU A 108 -13.57 7.98 -9.69
N GLY A 109 -12.26 7.73 -9.83
CA GLY A 109 -11.70 7.02 -10.98
C GLY A 109 -11.78 5.50 -10.84
N GLU A 110 -11.31 4.78 -11.85
CA GLU A 110 -11.21 3.32 -11.81
C GLU A 110 -9.98 2.86 -11.03
N ALA A 111 -10.04 1.68 -10.41
CA ALA A 111 -8.91 1.11 -9.70
C ALA A 111 -8.78 -0.39 -9.95
N ARG A 112 -7.57 -0.83 -10.30
CA ARG A 112 -7.24 -2.23 -10.61
C ARG A 112 -6.01 -2.68 -9.85
N TYR A 113 -6.10 -3.83 -9.22
CA TYR A 113 -4.98 -4.46 -8.53
C TYR A 113 -4.56 -5.73 -9.27
N LEU A 114 -3.42 -5.65 -9.96
CA LEU A 114 -2.86 -6.77 -10.72
C LEU A 114 -1.84 -7.50 -9.85
N TYR A 115 -2.20 -8.69 -9.38
CA TYR A 115 -1.30 -9.57 -8.65
C TYR A 115 -0.56 -10.52 -9.60
N GLY A 116 0.53 -11.12 -9.11
CA GLY A 116 1.43 -11.91 -9.93
C GLY A 116 2.11 -11.13 -11.05
N ARG A 117 2.21 -9.80 -10.91
CA ARG A 117 2.85 -8.90 -11.87
C ARG A 117 4.05 -8.24 -11.22
N LYS A 118 5.23 -8.66 -11.64
CA LYS A 118 6.50 -8.15 -11.14
C LYS A 118 7.02 -7.10 -12.10
N VAL A 119 6.98 -5.83 -11.70
CA VAL A 119 7.63 -4.75 -12.46
C VAL A 119 9.14 -5.02 -12.54
N ILE A 120 9.68 -5.02 -13.76
CA ILE A 120 11.09 -5.27 -14.08
C ILE A 120 11.79 -4.06 -14.71
N GLY A 121 11.03 -3.10 -15.24
CA GLY A 121 11.59 -1.89 -15.84
C GLY A 121 10.62 -0.71 -15.78
N VAL A 122 11.17 0.49 -15.64
CA VAL A 122 10.43 1.76 -15.77
C VAL A 122 11.30 2.71 -16.58
N ARG A 123 10.75 3.31 -17.64
CA ARG A 123 11.45 4.25 -18.52
C ARG A 123 10.62 5.51 -18.70
N ASP A 124 11.21 6.66 -18.38
CA ASP A 124 10.63 7.97 -18.69
C ASP A 124 10.80 8.27 -20.18
N GLY A 125 9.68 8.36 -20.90
CA GLY A 125 9.61 8.75 -22.31
C GLY A 125 9.33 10.24 -22.53
N GLY A 126 9.35 11.06 -21.47
CA GLY A 126 9.04 12.48 -21.51
C GLY A 126 7.56 12.76 -21.23
N GLU A 127 6.68 12.48 -22.20
CA GLU A 127 5.23 12.68 -22.04
C GLU A 127 4.56 11.54 -21.27
N VAL A 128 5.09 10.32 -21.41
CA VAL A 128 4.56 9.11 -20.78
C VAL A 128 5.70 8.28 -20.20
N VAL A 129 5.39 7.52 -19.16
CA VAL A 129 6.29 6.56 -18.53
C VAL A 129 5.92 5.15 -18.99
N GLU A 130 6.87 4.43 -19.58
CA GLU A 130 6.72 3.00 -19.92
C GLU A 130 7.07 2.14 -18.71
N VAL A 131 6.18 1.20 -18.37
CA VAL A 131 6.36 0.21 -17.30
C VAL A 131 6.41 -1.17 -17.93
N GLU A 132 7.50 -1.89 -17.68
CA GLU A 132 7.69 -3.27 -18.11
C GLU A 132 7.52 -4.20 -16.90
N TYR A 133 6.71 -5.25 -17.05
CA TYR A 133 6.47 -6.23 -15.99
C TYR A 133 6.46 -7.66 -16.53
N GLU A 134 6.90 -8.57 -15.68
CA GLU A 134 6.86 -10.01 -15.87
C GLU A 134 5.61 -10.56 -15.17
N ASP A 135 4.91 -11.50 -15.80
CA ASP A 135 3.78 -12.17 -15.19
C ASP A 135 4.13 -13.52 -14.55
N MET A 136 3.10 -14.25 -14.12
CA MET A 136 3.25 -15.53 -13.43
C MET A 136 3.84 -16.64 -14.29
N VAL A 137 3.78 -16.54 -15.61
CA VAL A 137 4.36 -17.52 -16.54
C VAL A 137 5.72 -17.06 -17.08
N GLY A 138 6.22 -15.91 -16.62
CA GLY A 138 7.50 -15.34 -17.05
C GLY A 138 7.40 -14.50 -18.33
N GLU A 139 6.20 -14.26 -18.84
CA GLU A 139 6.01 -13.42 -20.03
C GLU A 139 6.20 -11.95 -19.67
N THR A 140 6.87 -11.23 -20.56
CA THR A 140 7.15 -9.80 -20.41
C THR A 140 6.10 -8.97 -21.13
N HIS A 141 5.54 -8.00 -20.42
CA HIS A 141 4.49 -7.10 -20.87
C HIS A 141 4.92 -5.65 -20.66
N LYS A 142 4.29 -4.75 -21.41
CA LYS A 142 4.54 -3.30 -21.31
C LYS A 142 3.22 -2.54 -21.19
N GLU A 143 3.24 -1.53 -20.34
CA GLU A 143 2.14 -0.59 -20.14
C GLU A 143 2.68 0.85 -20.15
N ARG A 144 1.82 1.82 -20.46
CA ARG A 144 2.18 3.25 -20.39
C ARG A 144 1.40 3.92 -19.27
N ALA A 145 1.97 4.95 -18.64
CA ALA A 145 1.34 5.72 -17.56
C ALA A 145 1.75 7.19 -17.62
N ASP A 146 0.93 8.11 -17.12
CA ASP A 146 1.33 9.52 -16.99
C ASP A 146 2.21 9.76 -15.75
N LEU A 147 2.03 8.92 -14.72
CA LEU A 147 2.81 8.92 -13.48
C LEU A 147 3.00 7.48 -12.98
N VAL A 148 4.18 7.20 -12.43
CA VAL A 148 4.49 5.94 -11.75
C VAL A 148 4.94 6.24 -10.32
N LEU A 149 4.23 5.68 -9.34
CA LEU A 149 4.67 5.72 -7.94
C LEU A 149 5.33 4.40 -7.53
N ALA A 150 6.59 4.45 -7.12
CA ALA A 150 7.28 3.32 -6.53
C ALA A 150 6.93 3.21 -5.04
N ALA A 151 6.23 2.13 -4.67
CA ALA A 151 5.79 1.87 -3.29
C ALA A 151 6.19 0.46 -2.80
N MET A 152 7.30 -0.09 -3.30
CA MET A 152 7.84 -1.30 -2.69
C MET A 152 8.46 -0.97 -1.34
N GLY A 153 8.21 -1.85 -0.36
CA GLY A 153 8.86 -1.78 0.95
C GLY A 153 10.39 -1.96 0.82
N ARG A 154 11.05 -2.56 1.82
CA ARG A 154 12.51 -2.77 1.75
C ARG A 154 12.87 -3.80 0.66
N ALA A 155 13.02 -3.36 -0.59
CA ALA A 155 13.46 -4.16 -1.72
C ALA A 155 14.66 -3.47 -2.39
N ARG A 156 15.84 -4.10 -2.27
CA ARG A 156 17.17 -3.61 -2.70
C ARG A 156 17.36 -3.38 -4.21
N ARG A 157 16.33 -3.52 -5.06
CA ARG A 157 16.53 -3.69 -6.51
C ARG A 157 16.20 -2.47 -7.38
N PHE A 158 15.45 -1.48 -6.88
CA PHE A 158 15.17 -0.26 -7.65
C PHE A 158 16.27 0.80 -7.52
N GLU A 159 17.12 0.72 -6.50
CA GLU A 159 18.22 1.67 -6.27
C GLU A 159 19.21 1.72 -7.46
N SER A 160 19.44 0.61 -8.19
CA SER A 160 20.36 0.63 -9.33
C SER A 160 19.80 1.29 -10.59
N CYS A 161 18.47 1.43 -10.71
CA CYS A 161 17.84 2.03 -11.88
C CYS A 161 17.61 3.54 -11.69
N CYS A 162 17.34 3.99 -10.46
CA CYS A 162 16.93 5.37 -10.18
C CYS A 162 18.00 6.26 -9.50
N CYS A 163 19.13 5.73 -9.02
CA CYS A 163 20.21 6.55 -8.41
C CYS A 163 21.19 7.19 -9.41
N GLY A 164 20.81 7.35 -10.68
CA GLY A 164 21.49 8.26 -11.59
C GLY A 164 21.27 9.71 -11.15
N ARG A 165 22.35 10.42 -10.82
CA ARG A 165 22.40 11.79 -10.31
C ARG A 165 21.44 12.75 -11.05
N TRP A 166 20.27 13.02 -10.48
CA TRP A 166 19.27 13.96 -11.01
C TRP A 166 19.78 15.41 -10.91
N ARG A 167 20.06 16.04 -12.06
CA ARG A 167 20.12 17.50 -12.25
C ARG A 167 19.09 17.86 -13.31
N GLY A 168 17.85 18.12 -12.92
CA GLY A 168 16.76 18.45 -13.84
C GLY A 168 15.42 18.50 -13.13
N SER A 169 14.53 19.39 -13.61
CA SER A 169 13.23 19.77 -13.05
C SER A 169 12.40 18.64 -12.43
N MET A 170 11.84 18.89 -11.23
CA MET A 170 10.97 17.96 -10.49
C MET A 170 9.79 17.46 -11.32
N ARG A 171 9.78 16.16 -11.62
CA ARG A 171 8.56 15.35 -11.75
C ARG A 171 8.79 13.98 -11.09
N GLY A 172 8.06 13.73 -9.99
CA GLY A 172 7.59 12.42 -9.56
C GLY A 172 8.57 11.38 -8.99
N MET A 173 8.99 11.52 -7.73
CA MET A 173 9.27 10.35 -6.88
C MET A 173 9.06 10.71 -5.40
N LEU A 174 8.11 10.05 -4.73
CA LEU A 174 7.92 10.13 -3.28
C LEU A 174 8.20 8.74 -2.69
N LEU A 175 9.40 8.59 -2.13
CA LEU A 175 9.80 7.42 -1.35
C LEU A 175 9.24 7.57 0.07
N GLY A 176 8.26 6.75 0.41
CA GLY A 176 7.79 6.61 1.80
C GLY A 176 8.49 5.44 2.48
N GLU A 177 9.29 5.72 3.51
CA GLU A 177 9.81 4.66 4.39
C GLU A 177 8.69 4.12 5.30
N ALA A 178 8.23 2.90 5.05
CA ALA A 178 7.42 2.15 6.01
C ALA A 178 7.85 0.68 6.04
N ARG A 179 7.98 0.13 7.25
CA ARG A 179 8.18 -1.31 7.48
C ARG A 179 6.86 -2.04 7.21
N ALA A 180 6.65 -2.45 5.96
CA ALA A 180 5.78 -3.54 5.55
C ALA A 180 6.08 -3.83 4.07
N THR A 181 6.10 -5.10 3.67
CA THR A 181 6.11 -5.48 2.26
C THR A 181 4.78 -5.03 1.65
N ALA A 182 4.83 -3.96 0.85
CA ALA A 182 3.70 -3.38 0.15
C ALA A 182 3.97 -3.30 -1.37
N PRO A 183 2.91 -3.17 -2.20
CA PRO A 183 2.95 -3.36 -3.65
C PRO A 183 3.46 -2.14 -4.43
N LEU A 184 3.84 -2.32 -5.70
CA LEU A 184 4.52 -1.31 -6.53
C LEU A 184 3.67 -0.82 -7.71
N ALA A 185 4.07 0.35 -8.22
CA ALA A 185 3.65 0.99 -9.44
C ALA A 185 2.18 1.35 -9.43
N LEU A 186 1.92 2.55 -8.92
CA LEU A 186 0.67 3.23 -9.13
C LEU A 186 0.71 3.91 -10.51
N HIS A 187 -0.05 3.38 -11.46
CA HIS A 187 -0.36 4.02 -12.74
C HIS A 187 -1.46 5.06 -12.49
N VAL A 188 -1.32 6.26 -13.05
CA VAL A 188 -2.36 7.30 -13.06
C VAL A 188 -2.62 7.65 -14.52
N THR A 189 -3.89 7.57 -14.94
CA THR A 189 -4.44 8.18 -16.16
C THR A 189 -5.62 9.08 -15.83
#